data_AF-A0A2N1UYU4-F1
#
_entry.id   AF-A0A2N1UYU4-F1
#
_cell.length_a   1.000
_cell.length_b   1.000
_cell.length_c   1.000
_cell.angle_alpha   90.00
_cell.angle_beta   90.00
_cell.angle_gamma   90.00
#
_symmetry.space_group_name_H-M   'P 1'
#
loop_
_entity.id
_entity.type
_entity.pdbx_description
1 polymer ?
#
loop_
_entity_poly.entity_id
_entity_poly.type
_entity_poly.pdbx_seq_one_letter_code
_entity_poly.pdbx_strand_id
1 'polypeptide(L)'
;MMSDLEMAVFYSELFFPELIVHDGGVFIKAAIDLEGENSLYNHMKRQPDLYSRSAIEAKINYTRVWDLFSKQHNNDELYIILAKRLAFIWDAYLKKLYPDRQFEVVYDENPEEYELGPAVTFFQPDPESSLKSDQNQIS
;
A
#
# COMPACT_ATOMS: atom_id res chain seq x y z
N MET A 1 -0.16 -27.10 9.10
CA MET A 1 0.78 -26.19 9.79
C MET A 1 1.78 -25.77 8.73
N MET A 2 1.93 -24.46 8.49
CA MET A 2 2.92 -23.95 7.55
C MET A 2 4.32 -24.26 8.10
N SER A 3 5.24 -24.71 7.25
CA SER A 3 6.63 -24.95 7.63
C SER A 3 7.37 -23.63 7.86
N ASP A 4 8.49 -23.68 8.58
CA ASP A 4 9.34 -22.50 8.85
C ASP A 4 9.80 -21.82 7.55
N LEU A 5 10.08 -22.61 6.51
CA LEU A 5 10.48 -22.09 5.21
C LEU A 5 9.32 -21.36 4.52
N GLU A 6 8.12 -21.93 4.53
CA GLU A 6 6.94 -21.28 3.95
C GLU A 6 6.59 -19.98 4.69
N MET A 7 6.74 -19.94 6.03
CA MET A 7 6.56 -18.72 6.80
C MET A 7 7.59 -17.64 6.42
N ALA A 8 8.86 -18.03 6.25
CA ALA A 8 9.91 -17.11 5.83
C ALA A 8 9.63 -16.51 4.44
N VAL A 9 9.14 -17.32 3.49
CA VAL A 9 8.74 -16.85 2.17
C VAL A 9 7.55 -15.90 2.26
N PHE A 10 6.52 -16.25 3.02
CA PHE A 10 5.35 -15.39 3.22
C PHE A 10 5.73 -14.01 3.78
N TYR A 11 6.58 -13.98 4.82
CA TYR A 11 7.08 -12.71 5.34
C TYR A 11 7.92 -11.94 4.33
N SER A 12 8.71 -12.63 3.50
CA SER A 12 9.49 -11.96 2.45
C SER A 12 8.61 -11.26 1.43
N GLU A 13 7.47 -11.86 1.04
CA GLU A 13 6.50 -11.25 0.13
C GLU A 13 5.76 -10.07 0.76
N LEU A 14 5.57 -10.10 2.08
CA LEU A 14 5.01 -8.96 2.81
C LEU A 14 5.98 -7.77 2.82
N PHE A 15 7.28 -8.01 3.05
CA PHE A 15 8.29 -6.97 3.09
C PHE A 15 8.69 -6.47 1.69
N PHE A 16 8.73 -7.36 0.72
CA PHE A 16 9.14 -7.10 -0.66
C PHE A 16 8.11 -7.67 -1.64
N PRO A 17 6.92 -7.06 -1.73
CA PRO A 17 5.86 -7.58 -2.59
C PRO A 17 6.30 -7.63 -4.05
N GLU A 18 5.75 -8.59 -4.79
CA GLU A 18 5.83 -8.56 -6.24
C GLU A 18 5.01 -7.37 -6.75
N LEU A 19 5.62 -6.50 -7.54
CA LEU A 19 5.01 -5.29 -8.06
C LEU A 19 4.81 -5.40 -9.57
N ILE A 20 3.69 -4.86 -10.05
CA ILE A 20 3.41 -4.74 -11.49
C ILE A 20 3.19 -3.27 -11.86
N VAL A 21 3.64 -2.90 -13.05
CA VAL A 21 3.35 -1.60 -13.65
C VAL A 21 2.18 -1.76 -14.61
N HIS A 22 1.10 -1.02 -14.39
CA HIS A 22 -0.07 -1.05 -15.26
C HIS A 22 -0.67 0.35 -15.38
N ASP A 23 -0.94 0.80 -16.61
CA ASP A 23 -1.49 2.14 -16.91
C ASP A 23 -0.80 3.30 -16.19
N GLY A 24 0.53 3.22 -16.14
CA GLY A 24 1.36 4.24 -15.52
C GLY A 24 1.40 4.21 -13.99
N GLY A 25 0.57 3.39 -13.32
CA GLY A 25 0.65 3.15 -11.88
C GLY A 25 1.44 1.90 -11.51
N VAL A 26 1.77 1.77 -10.22
CA VAL A 26 2.47 0.61 -9.66
C VAL A 26 1.60 -0.06 -8.60
N PHE A 27 1.43 -1.36 -8.72
CA PHE A 27 0.49 -2.12 -7.89
C PHE A 27 1.13 -3.37 -7.29
N ILE A 28 0.72 -3.71 -6.07
CA ILE A 28 1.00 -5.02 -5.48
C ILE A 28 0.26 -6.07 -6.32
N LYS A 29 1.01 -6.99 -6.93
CA LYS A 29 0.47 -7.98 -7.86
C LYS A 29 -0.62 -8.85 -7.24
N ALA A 30 -0.45 -9.25 -5.99
CA ALA A 30 -1.41 -10.07 -5.28
C ALA A 30 -2.71 -9.32 -4.92
N ALA A 31 -2.69 -7.98 -4.91
CA ALA A 31 -3.82 -7.15 -4.53
C ALA A 31 -4.65 -6.67 -5.74
N ILE A 32 -4.03 -6.60 -6.92
CA ILE A 32 -4.69 -6.13 -8.14
C ILE A 32 -5.28 -7.29 -8.95
N ASP A 33 -6.57 -7.18 -9.23
CA ASP A 33 -7.27 -8.04 -10.18
C ASP A 33 -7.52 -7.22 -11.46
N LEU A 34 -6.88 -7.59 -12.57
CA LEU A 34 -7.04 -6.88 -13.85
C LEU A 34 -8.15 -7.48 -14.72
N GLU A 35 -8.54 -8.73 -14.48
CA GLU A 35 -9.40 -9.51 -15.39
C GLU A 35 -10.78 -9.81 -14.83
N GLY A 36 -10.97 -9.73 -13.50
CA GLY A 36 -12.24 -10.05 -12.87
C GLY A 36 -13.35 -9.04 -13.16
N GLU A 37 -14.57 -9.56 -13.33
CA GLU A 37 -15.78 -8.76 -13.54
C GLU A 37 -16.08 -7.83 -12.35
N ASN A 38 -15.70 -8.27 -11.14
CA ASN A 38 -15.84 -7.53 -9.87
C ASN A 38 -14.53 -6.85 -9.43
N SER A 39 -13.58 -6.67 -10.35
CA SER A 39 -12.31 -6.01 -10.06
C SER A 39 -12.55 -4.58 -9.55
N LEU A 40 -12.04 -4.29 -8.34
CA LEU A 40 -12.04 -2.96 -7.76
C LEU A 40 -11.28 -1.97 -8.66
N TYR A 41 -10.16 -2.38 -9.23
CA TYR A 41 -9.38 -1.57 -10.16
C TYR A 41 -10.21 -1.16 -11.38
N ASN A 42 -10.84 -2.14 -12.05
CA ASN A 42 -11.66 -1.88 -13.22
C ASN A 42 -12.90 -1.05 -12.88
N HIS A 43 -13.45 -1.19 -11.67
CA HIS A 43 -14.58 -0.37 -11.21
C HIS A 43 -14.18 1.09 -11.01
N MET A 44 -13.06 1.36 -10.34
CA MET A 44 -12.57 2.72 -10.10
C MET A 44 -12.12 3.40 -11.40
N LYS A 45 -11.41 2.66 -12.27
CA LYS A 45 -10.93 3.16 -13.57
C LYS A 45 -12.07 3.62 -14.49
N ARG A 46 -13.26 3.02 -14.38
CA ARG A 46 -14.46 3.42 -15.14
C ARG A 46 -15.08 4.74 -14.65
N GLN A 47 -14.56 5.33 -13.57
CA GLN A 47 -15.05 6.54 -12.95
C GLN A 47 -13.92 7.57 -12.79
N PRO A 48 -13.34 8.06 -13.91
CA PRO A 48 -12.19 8.96 -13.89
C PRO A 48 -12.47 10.32 -13.24
N ASP A 49 -13.73 10.74 -13.19
CA ASP A 49 -14.15 11.97 -12.50
C ASP A 49 -14.14 11.84 -10.97
N LEU A 50 -14.08 10.60 -10.45
CA LEU A 50 -14.11 10.30 -9.02
C LEU A 50 -12.75 9.82 -8.49
N TYR A 51 -11.99 9.11 -9.31
CA TYR A 51 -10.75 8.47 -8.89
C TYR A 51 -9.59 8.85 -9.81
N SER A 52 -8.63 9.59 -9.25
CA SER A 52 -7.33 9.80 -9.90
C SER A 52 -6.48 8.52 -9.86
N ARG A 53 -5.40 8.49 -10.65
CA ARG A 53 -4.45 7.37 -10.62
C ARG A 53 -3.91 7.14 -9.20
N SER A 54 -3.51 8.22 -8.52
CA SER A 54 -3.01 8.16 -7.14
C SER A 54 -4.02 7.52 -6.20
N ALA A 55 -5.30 7.89 -6.31
CA ALA A 55 -6.37 7.32 -5.48
C ALA A 55 -6.59 5.83 -5.77
N ILE A 56 -6.49 5.40 -7.03
CA ILE A 56 -6.57 3.99 -7.42
C ILE A 56 -5.38 3.21 -6.84
N GLU A 57 -4.15 3.70 -7.02
CA GLU A 57 -2.95 3.08 -6.43
C GLU A 57 -3.07 2.96 -4.92
N ALA A 58 -3.40 4.06 -4.24
CA ALA A 58 -3.52 4.09 -2.78
C ALA A 58 -4.57 3.09 -2.28
N LYS A 59 -5.66 2.90 -3.01
CA LYS A 59 -6.73 1.98 -2.61
C LYS A 59 -6.38 0.52 -2.89
N ILE A 60 -5.79 0.22 -4.05
CA ILE A 60 -5.42 -1.15 -4.43
C ILE A 60 -4.22 -1.65 -3.61
N ASN A 61 -3.25 -0.78 -3.30
CA ASN A 61 -2.08 -1.13 -2.49
C ASN A 61 -2.37 -1.11 -0.98
N TYR A 62 -3.57 -0.68 -0.57
CA TYR A 62 -3.94 -0.59 0.83
C TYR A 62 -3.97 -1.97 1.48
N THR A 63 -3.05 -2.17 2.41
CA THR A 63 -2.89 -3.43 3.14
C THR A 63 -3.18 -3.20 4.61
N ARG A 64 -4.31 -3.73 5.09
CA ARG A 64 -4.60 -3.77 6.53
C ARG A 64 -3.72 -4.83 7.17
N VAL A 65 -2.94 -4.43 8.16
CA VAL A 65 -1.99 -5.33 8.81
C VAL A 65 -2.72 -6.44 9.57
N TRP A 66 -3.91 -6.16 10.10
CA TRP A 66 -4.76 -7.17 10.74
C TRP A 66 -5.16 -8.32 9.82
N ASP A 67 -5.41 -8.05 8.54
CA ASP A 67 -5.86 -9.08 7.59
C ASP A 67 -4.77 -10.11 7.27
N LEU A 68 -3.50 -9.80 7.59
CA LEU A 68 -2.35 -10.67 7.38
C LEU A 68 -2.23 -11.78 8.42
N PHE A 69 -2.91 -11.65 9.56
CA PHE A 69 -2.79 -12.58 10.69
C PHE A 69 -4.15 -13.13 11.07
N SER A 70 -4.18 -14.40 11.50
CA SER A 70 -5.40 -15.01 12.02
C SER A 70 -5.91 -14.23 13.24
N LYS A 71 -7.24 -14.19 13.46
CA LYS A 71 -8.02 -13.39 14.43
C LYS A 71 -7.64 -13.44 15.92
N GLN A 72 -6.45 -13.89 16.30
CA GLN A 72 -5.90 -13.71 17.64
C GLN A 72 -5.36 -12.27 17.78
N HIS A 73 -6.29 -11.32 17.83
CA HIS A 73 -6.03 -9.91 18.11
C HIS A 73 -5.60 -9.75 19.57
N ASN A 74 -4.31 -9.90 19.84
CA ASN A 74 -3.82 -9.84 21.23
C ASN A 74 -2.94 -8.63 21.50
N ASN A 75 -2.52 -7.85 20.48
CA ASN A 75 -1.66 -6.68 20.67
C ASN A 75 -1.67 -5.69 19.49
N ASP A 76 -2.42 -4.59 19.63
CA ASP A 76 -2.49 -3.53 18.62
C ASP A 76 -1.17 -2.78 18.43
N GLU A 77 -0.35 -2.66 19.48
CA GLU A 77 0.97 -2.01 19.38
C GLU A 77 1.89 -2.78 18.43
N LEU A 78 1.84 -4.12 18.42
CA LEU A 78 2.64 -4.93 17.49
C LEU A 78 2.21 -4.73 16.04
N TYR A 79 0.90 -4.60 15.79
CA TYR A 79 0.39 -4.31 14.45
C TYR A 79 0.80 -2.91 13.97
N ILE A 80 0.76 -1.90 14.84
CA ILE A 80 1.24 -0.55 14.53
C ILE A 80 2.75 -0.56 14.25
N ILE A 81 3.54 -1.27 15.07
CA ILE A 81 4.97 -1.42 14.84
C ILE A 81 5.22 -2.06 13.47
N LEU A 82 4.49 -3.12 13.12
CA LEU A 82 4.63 -3.77 11.83
C LEU A 82 4.24 -2.85 10.67
N ALA A 83 3.12 -2.12 10.77
CA ALA A 83 2.71 -1.13 9.77
C ALA A 83 3.83 -0.10 9.51
N LYS A 84 4.42 0.44 10.60
CA LYS A 84 5.56 1.38 10.55
C LYS A 84 6.78 0.76 9.87
N ARG A 85 7.07 -0.53 10.12
CA ARG A 85 8.19 -1.24 9.47
C ARG A 85 7.92 -1.50 7.99
N LEU A 86 6.70 -1.88 7.63
CA LEU A 86 6.33 -2.08 6.24
C LEU A 86 6.43 -0.78 5.46
N ALA A 87 5.91 0.33 5.99
CA ALA A 87 6.04 1.63 5.34
C ALA A 87 7.51 2.01 5.08
N PHE A 88 8.38 1.83 6.07
CA PHE A 88 9.80 2.10 5.91
C PHE A 88 10.46 1.21 4.83
N ILE A 89 10.17 -0.10 4.85
CA ILE A 89 10.76 -1.04 3.90
C ILE A 89 10.23 -0.78 2.49
N TRP A 90 8.92 -0.57 2.33
CA TRP A 90 8.29 -0.32 1.05
C TRP A 90 8.80 0.98 0.42
N ASP A 91 8.98 2.05 1.21
CA ASP A 91 9.58 3.30 0.72
C ASP A 91 10.99 3.07 0.15
N ALA A 92 11.85 2.38 0.91
CA ALA A 92 13.21 2.06 0.44
C ALA A 92 13.21 1.12 -0.77
N TYR A 93 12.31 0.14 -0.80
CA TYR A 93 12.18 -0.83 -1.87
C TYR A 93 11.69 -0.19 -3.18
N LEU A 94 10.66 0.66 -3.12
CA LEU A 94 10.12 1.39 -4.25
C LEU A 94 11.17 2.33 -4.86
N LYS A 95 11.90 3.10 -4.04
CA LYS A 95 12.99 3.98 -4.50
C LYS A 95 14.10 3.20 -5.19
N LYS A 96 14.37 1.97 -4.75
CA LYS A 96 15.37 1.10 -5.37
C LYS A 96 14.90 0.53 -6.71
N LEU A 97 13.64 0.10 -6.81
CA LEU A 97 13.10 -0.52 -8.03
C LEU A 97 12.75 0.51 -9.12
N TYR A 98 12.30 1.69 -8.70
CA TYR A 98 11.77 2.72 -9.59
C TYR A 98 12.39 4.08 -9.25
N PRO A 99 13.71 4.26 -9.46
CA PRO A 99 14.43 5.48 -9.06
C PRO A 99 13.92 6.75 -9.77
N ASP A 100 13.30 6.59 -10.94
CA ASP A 100 12.75 7.70 -11.74
C ASP A 100 11.29 8.04 -11.39
N ARG A 101 10.71 7.37 -10.38
CA ARG A 101 9.33 7.60 -9.92
C ARG A 101 9.35 8.11 -8.48
N GLN A 102 8.42 9.01 -8.19
CA GLN A 102 8.16 9.45 -6.82
C GLN A 102 6.97 8.68 -6.25
N PHE A 103 7.12 8.25 -5.01
CA PHE A 103 6.08 7.57 -4.25
C PHE A 103 5.91 8.25 -2.90
N GLU A 104 4.67 8.27 -2.44
CA GLU A 104 4.34 8.48 -1.03
C GLU A 104 3.97 7.12 -0.44
N VAL A 105 4.58 6.80 0.71
CA VAL A 105 4.24 5.62 1.50
C VAL A 105 3.69 6.09 2.83
N VAL A 106 2.46 5.69 3.12
CA VAL A 106 1.72 6.13 4.29
C VAL A 106 1.36 4.91 5.11
N TYR A 107 1.52 5.01 6.43
CA TYR A 107 0.89 4.08 7.35
C TYR A 107 -0.19 4.82 8.15
N ASP A 108 -1.28 4.12 8.42
CA ASP A 108 -2.31 4.57 9.34
C ASP A 108 -2.05 3.92 10.70
N GLU A 109 -1.96 4.76 11.74
CA GLU A 109 -1.77 4.30 13.11
C GLU A 109 -3.07 4.22 13.90
N ASN A 110 -4.20 4.65 13.34
CA ASN A 110 -5.42 4.87 14.10
C ASN A 110 -6.17 3.55 14.37
N PRO A 111 -6.02 2.95 15.57
CA PRO A 111 -6.62 1.67 15.90
C PRO A 111 -8.07 1.84 16.42
N GLU A 112 -8.48 3.08 16.71
CA GLU A 112 -9.76 3.42 17.36
C GLU A 112 -10.93 3.51 16.38
N GLU A 113 -10.66 3.67 15.08
CA GLU A 113 -11.66 3.43 14.05
C GLU A 113 -11.78 1.91 13.86
N TYR A 114 -12.61 1.28 14.69
CA TYR A 114 -12.84 -0.17 14.86
C TYR A 114 -12.96 -1.00 13.55
N GLU A 115 -13.12 -0.37 12.39
CA GLU A 115 -13.26 -1.02 11.08
C GLU A 115 -12.03 -0.89 10.16
N LEU A 116 -11.06 -0.01 10.48
CA LEU A 116 -9.94 0.31 9.58
C LEU A 116 -8.60 -0.23 10.06
N GLY A 117 -8.28 -0.14 11.36
CA GLY A 117 -7.07 -0.72 11.96
C GLY A 117 -5.73 -0.25 11.36
N PRO A 118 -4.59 -0.70 11.90
CA PRO A 118 -3.28 -0.35 11.35
C PRO A 118 -3.13 -0.83 9.92
N ALA A 119 -2.73 0.07 9.03
CA ALA A 119 -2.60 -0.21 7.61
C ALA A 119 -1.38 0.46 7.00
N VAL A 120 -0.97 -0.02 5.83
CA VAL A 120 0.07 0.59 5.00
C VAL A 120 -0.42 0.66 3.56
N THR A 121 -0.07 1.74 2.88
CA THR A 121 -0.31 1.90 1.44
C THR A 121 0.81 2.71 0.80
N PHE A 122 0.90 2.64 -0.52
CA PHE A 122 1.74 3.52 -1.32
C PHE A 122 1.04 3.91 -2.61
N PHE A 123 1.41 5.07 -3.12
CA PHE A 123 0.93 5.58 -4.40
C PHE A 123 1.92 6.60 -4.98
N GLN A 124 1.87 6.78 -6.29
CA GLN A 124 2.51 7.91 -6.94
C GLN A 124 1.61 9.15 -6.85
N PRO A 125 2.06 10.29 -6.31
CA PRO A 125 1.24 11.51 -6.26
C PRO A 125 0.88 12.01 -7.66
N ASP A 126 -0.27 12.69 -7.77
CA ASP A 126 -0.65 13.34 -9.03
C ASP A 126 0.25 14.56 -9.24
N PRO A 127 0.64 14.89 -10.49
CA PRO A 127 1.57 15.98 -10.78
C PRO A 127 1.19 17.35 -10.17
N GLU A 128 -0.10 17.58 -9.92
CA GLU A 128 -0.61 18.82 -9.32
C GLU A 128 -0.46 18.86 -7.78
N SER A 129 -0.34 17.71 -7.09
CA SER A 129 -0.19 17.69 -5.63
C SER A 129 1.27 17.92 -5.21
N SER A 130 2.25 17.48 -6.00
CA SER A 130 3.68 17.68 -5.76
C SER A 130 4.13 19.14 -5.82
N LEU A 131 3.34 20.05 -6.41
CA LEU A 131 3.64 21.48 -6.45
C LEU A 131 3.27 22.24 -5.17
N LYS A 132 2.43 21.66 -4.30
CA LYS A 132 1.98 22.31 -3.05
C LYS A 132 2.88 21.99 -1.85
N SER A 133 3.58 20.86 -1.85
CA SER A 133 4.54 20.48 -0.81
C SER A 133 5.79 21.36 -0.81
N ASP A 134 6.23 21.85 -1.98
CA ASP A 134 7.43 22.69 -2.11
C ASP A 134 7.22 24.15 -1.67
N GLN A 135 5.97 24.62 -1.60
CA GLN A 135 5.66 26.00 -1.18
C GLN A 135 5.55 26.17 0.34
N ASN A 136 5.43 25.08 1.11
CA ASN A 136 5.28 25.12 2.57
C ASN A 136 6.59 24.97 3.36
N GLN A 137 7.75 24.93 2.71
CA GLN A 137 9.06 24.90 3.39
C GLN A 137 9.76 26.28 3.46
N ILE A 138 9.11 27.34 3.01
CA ILE A 138 9.61 28.72 3.12
C ILE A 138 8.53 29.58 3.79
N SER A 139 8.35 29.44 5.10
CA SER A 139 7.68 30.43 5.96
C SER A 139 8.15 30.28 7.40
#